data_AF-A0A7X7QKN9-F1
#
_entry.id   AF-A0A7X7QKN9-F1
#
_cell.length_a   1.000
_cell.length_b   1.000
_cell.length_c   1.000
_cell.angle_alpha   90.00
_cell.angle_beta   90.00
_cell.angle_gamma   90.00
#
_symmetry.space_group_name_H-M   'P 1'
#
loop_
_entity.id
_entity.type
_entity.pdbx_description
1 polymer ?
#
loop_
_entity_poly.entity_id
_entity_poly.type
_entity_poly.pdbx_seq_one_letter_code
_entity_poly.pdbx_strand_id
1 'polypeptide(L)'
;FYWQDHIGKNPDGRTFNTYDLDTFLQMCERFGIEPLMQINIMGETDASIRGYVEYLTGAGDRDGDGVDWAAVRRRNGRQEPYRIRFWQLGNELHDPPQGFGGSAQGARDYAAAVERLAPMIRGMVPEARIVVPLINIERPRSGMARPEAAPGKPDINLASSAEFARAFLSHLRVPVDYVDWHFYAANGWNGDYPYLGTDDEWRHYYTWGTKFREC
;
A
#
# COMPACT_ATOMS: atom_id res chain seq x y z
N PHE A 1 -6.17 -3.80 -9.34
CA PHE A 1 -5.51 -2.66 -9.99
C PHE A 1 -4.24 -3.19 -10.64
N TYR A 2 -4.21 -3.26 -11.96
CA TYR A 2 -3.02 -3.58 -12.75
C TYR A 2 -2.64 -2.31 -13.48
N TRP A 3 -1.44 -1.78 -13.23
CA TRP A 3 -1.13 -0.39 -13.55
C TRP A 3 -1.10 -0.13 -15.06
N GLN A 4 -0.79 -1.14 -15.87
CA GLN A 4 -0.75 -1.06 -17.33
C GLN A 4 -2.14 -0.73 -17.93
N ASP A 5 -3.22 -1.13 -17.25
CA ASP A 5 -4.60 -0.81 -17.66
C ASP A 5 -4.98 0.65 -17.36
N HIS A 6 -4.11 1.39 -16.65
CA HIS A 6 -4.35 2.72 -16.13
C HIS A 6 -3.26 3.73 -16.55
N ILE A 7 -2.62 3.49 -17.69
CA ILE A 7 -1.67 4.43 -18.33
C ILE A 7 -2.10 4.72 -19.77
N GLY A 8 -1.83 5.96 -20.20
CA GLY A 8 -2.20 6.43 -21.53
C GLY A 8 -3.69 6.74 -21.65
N LYS A 9 -4.04 7.51 -22.70
CA LYS A 9 -5.42 7.95 -22.92
C LYS A 9 -6.35 6.74 -22.97
N ASN A 10 -7.32 6.70 -22.06
CA ASN A 10 -8.47 5.80 -22.04
C ASN A 10 -9.09 5.70 -23.45
N PRO A 11 -8.72 4.69 -24.25
CA PRO A 11 -9.04 4.68 -25.68
C PRO A 11 -10.46 4.15 -25.91
N ASP A 12 -11.03 3.46 -24.92
CA ASP A 12 -12.35 2.85 -24.99
C ASP A 12 -13.46 3.70 -24.34
N GLY A 13 -13.11 4.87 -23.78
CA GLY A 13 -14.05 5.84 -23.24
C GLY A 13 -14.86 5.30 -22.06
N ARG A 14 -14.39 4.25 -21.38
CA ARG A 14 -15.10 3.72 -20.21
C ARG A 14 -15.11 4.74 -19.09
N THR A 15 -16.30 5.04 -18.59
CA THR A 15 -16.53 6.06 -17.55
C THR A 15 -15.80 5.79 -16.24
N PHE A 16 -15.48 4.53 -15.91
CA PHE A 16 -14.76 4.16 -14.68
C PHE A 16 -13.23 4.20 -14.80
N ASN A 17 -12.68 4.33 -16.01
CA ASN A 17 -11.25 4.50 -16.28
C ASN A 17 -10.93 5.93 -16.74
N THR A 18 -11.78 6.91 -16.39
CA THR A 18 -11.60 8.31 -16.80
C THR A 18 -10.36 8.97 -16.20
N TYR A 19 -9.83 8.42 -15.11
CA TYR A 19 -8.65 8.93 -14.41
C TYR A 19 -7.55 7.88 -14.45
N ASP A 20 -6.52 8.15 -15.25
CA ASP A 20 -5.28 7.36 -15.31
C ASP A 20 -4.29 7.86 -14.25
N LEU A 21 -3.18 7.13 -14.12
CA LEU A 21 -2.09 7.47 -13.20
C LEU A 21 -1.50 8.85 -13.47
N ASP A 22 -1.40 9.23 -14.75
CA ASP A 22 -0.88 10.52 -15.17
C ASP A 22 -1.78 11.68 -14.72
N THR A 23 -3.11 11.52 -14.83
CA THR A 23 -4.09 12.51 -14.41
C THR A 23 -4.03 12.73 -12.91
N PHE A 24 -3.93 11.66 -12.11
CA PHE A 24 -3.78 11.77 -10.67
C PHE A 24 -2.49 12.52 -10.28
N LEU A 25 -1.36 12.14 -10.87
CA LEU A 25 -0.06 12.73 -10.53
C LEU A 25 0.07 14.19 -11.00
N GLN A 26 -0.46 14.52 -12.18
CA GLN A 26 -0.49 15.91 -12.66
C GLN A 26 -1.44 16.78 -11.82
N MET A 27 -2.55 16.21 -11.32
CA MET A 27 -3.39 16.89 -10.33
C MET A 27 -2.59 17.18 -9.06
N CYS A 28 -1.86 16.19 -8.54
CA CYS A 28 -0.98 16.38 -7.38
C CYS A 28 0.04 17.51 -7.60
N GLU A 29 0.76 17.49 -8.73
CA GLU A 29 1.72 18.56 -9.08
C GLU A 29 1.04 19.94 -9.17
N ARG A 30 -0.12 20.01 -9.83
CA ARG A 30 -0.87 21.27 -10.00
C ARG A 30 -1.27 21.91 -8.67
N PHE A 31 -1.59 21.10 -7.67
CA PHE A 31 -2.03 21.57 -6.37
C PHE A 31 -0.93 21.54 -5.30
N GLY A 32 0.31 21.18 -5.67
CA GLY A 32 1.41 21.06 -4.71
C GLY A 32 1.18 19.96 -3.66
N ILE A 33 0.41 18.92 -4.01
CA ILE A 33 0.13 17.77 -3.17
C ILE A 33 1.21 16.71 -3.41
N GLU A 34 1.69 16.12 -2.33
CA GLU A 34 2.61 15.00 -2.42
C GLU A 34 1.85 13.68 -2.55
N PRO A 35 2.09 12.89 -3.61
CA PRO A 35 1.38 11.64 -3.81
C PRO A 35 1.93 10.50 -2.94
N LEU A 36 1.02 9.71 -2.38
CA LEU A 36 1.30 8.38 -1.83
C LEU A 36 0.88 7.33 -2.85
N MET A 37 1.86 6.65 -3.46
CA MET A 37 1.56 5.67 -4.50
C MET A 37 1.49 4.27 -3.93
N GLN A 38 0.33 3.63 -4.10
CA GLN A 38 0.15 2.23 -3.75
C GLN A 38 0.71 1.31 -4.85
N ILE A 39 1.34 0.21 -4.43
CA ILE A 39 1.79 -0.87 -5.30
C ILE A 39 0.93 -2.12 -5.04
N ASN A 40 0.41 -2.74 -6.10
CA ASN A 40 -0.30 -4.02 -6.01
C ASN A 40 0.69 -5.18 -5.84
N ILE A 41 1.14 -5.42 -4.60
CA ILE A 41 2.15 -6.45 -4.32
C ILE A 41 1.61 -7.90 -4.27
N MET A 42 0.29 -8.07 -4.38
CA MET A 42 -0.36 -9.39 -4.37
C MET A 42 -0.53 -9.94 -5.78
N GLY A 43 -0.87 -9.08 -6.73
CA GLY A 43 -1.18 -9.48 -8.11
C GLY A 43 -0.05 -9.23 -9.10
N GLU A 44 0.85 -8.29 -8.83
CA GLU A 44 1.95 -7.94 -9.75
C GLU A 44 3.20 -8.77 -9.50
N THR A 45 3.92 -9.07 -10.58
CA THR A 45 5.26 -9.64 -10.51
C THR A 45 6.31 -8.56 -10.20
N ASP A 46 7.49 -8.97 -9.74
CA ASP A 46 8.62 -8.07 -9.47
C ASP A 46 9.00 -7.25 -10.71
N ALA A 47 8.99 -7.86 -11.90
CA ALA A 47 9.25 -7.18 -13.16
C ALA A 47 8.19 -6.09 -13.42
N SER A 48 6.91 -6.43 -13.26
CA SER A 48 5.82 -5.46 -13.42
C SER A 48 5.91 -4.30 -12.42
N ILE A 49 6.30 -4.56 -11.17
CA ILE A 49 6.50 -3.52 -10.15
C ILE A 49 7.67 -2.61 -10.54
N ARG A 50 8.77 -3.15 -11.07
CA ARG A 50 9.87 -2.32 -11.59
C ARG A 50 9.40 -1.45 -12.75
N GLY A 51 8.66 -2.03 -13.71
CA GLY A 51 8.09 -1.29 -14.83
C GLY A 51 7.16 -0.17 -14.37
N TYR A 52 6.36 -0.39 -13.33
CA TYR A 52 5.53 0.65 -12.72
C TYR A 52 6.38 1.81 -12.16
N VAL A 53 7.42 1.48 -11.38
CA VAL A 53 8.31 2.49 -10.80
C VAL A 53 9.11 3.21 -11.90
N GLU A 54 9.57 2.51 -12.93
CA GLU A 54 10.23 3.09 -14.08
C GLU A 54 9.32 4.02 -14.87
N TYR A 55 8.10 3.58 -15.21
CA TYR A 55 7.12 4.40 -15.91
C TYR A 55 6.95 5.74 -15.20
N LEU A 56 6.77 5.70 -13.88
CA LEU A 56 6.53 6.90 -13.07
C LEU A 56 7.77 7.77 -12.87
N THR A 57 8.94 7.19 -12.61
CA THR A 57 10.10 7.93 -12.09
C THR A 57 11.38 7.81 -12.93
N GLY A 58 11.38 6.97 -13.95
CA GLY A 58 12.54 6.72 -14.81
C GLY A 58 12.79 7.85 -15.81
N ALA A 59 14.07 8.14 -16.05
CA ALA A 59 14.51 9.00 -17.14
C ALA A 59 14.69 8.22 -18.47
N GLY A 60 14.86 6.90 -18.39
CA GLY A 60 15.02 5.97 -19.51
C GLY A 60 14.87 4.52 -19.01
N ASP A 61 15.05 3.58 -19.93
CA ASP A 61 15.07 2.13 -19.68
C ASP A 61 16.14 1.77 -18.65
N ARG A 62 15.72 1.20 -17.52
CA ARG A 62 16.60 0.90 -16.38
C ARG A 62 16.19 -0.29 -15.54
N ASP A 63 15.03 -0.90 -15.79
CA ASP A 63 14.61 -2.12 -15.10
C ASP A 63 15.05 -3.41 -15.81
N GLY A 64 15.43 -3.32 -17.10
CA GLY A 64 15.95 -4.44 -17.88
C GLY A 64 14.90 -5.46 -18.30
N ASP A 65 13.61 -5.11 -18.29
CA ASP A 65 12.53 -6.00 -18.74
C ASP A 65 12.36 -6.04 -20.28
N GLY A 66 13.10 -5.19 -20.99
CA GLY A 66 13.07 -5.07 -22.45
C GLY A 66 12.08 -4.03 -22.98
N VAL A 67 11.41 -3.29 -22.10
CA VAL A 67 10.48 -2.20 -22.41
C VAL A 67 10.97 -0.90 -21.76
N ASP A 68 11.26 0.13 -22.57
CA ASP A 68 11.53 1.48 -22.06
C ASP A 68 10.22 2.13 -21.57
N TRP A 69 9.88 1.92 -20.30
CA TRP A 69 8.67 2.44 -19.69
C TRP A 69 8.70 3.97 -19.56
N ALA A 70 9.88 4.56 -19.45
CA ALA A 70 10.01 6.02 -19.52
C ALA A 70 9.62 6.56 -20.92
N ALA A 71 9.94 5.85 -22.01
CA ALA A 71 9.49 6.20 -23.36
C ALA A 71 7.97 6.03 -23.52
N VAL A 72 7.38 5.02 -22.88
CA VAL A 72 5.92 4.85 -22.82
C VAL A 72 5.28 6.06 -22.14
N ARG A 73 5.80 6.52 -20.98
CA ARG A 73 5.32 7.74 -20.30
C ARG A 73 5.41 8.97 -21.21
N ARG A 74 6.55 9.17 -21.88
CA ARG A 74 6.76 10.28 -22.85
C ARG A 74 5.72 10.25 -23.97
N ARG A 75 5.44 9.06 -24.52
CA ARG A 75 4.41 8.87 -25.58
C ARG A 75 3.00 9.17 -25.07
N ASN A 76 2.74 8.89 -23.79
CA ASN A 76 1.47 9.19 -23.14
C ASN A 76 1.30 10.69 -22.80
N GLY A 77 2.33 11.51 -23.05
CA GLY A 77 2.26 12.97 -22.98
C GLY A 77 3.03 13.57 -21.82
N ARG A 78 3.56 12.76 -20.89
CA ARG A 78 4.39 13.24 -19.79
C ARG A 78 5.87 13.06 -20.09
N GLN A 79 6.56 14.16 -20.37
CA GLN A 79 7.99 14.13 -20.70
C GLN A 79 8.87 13.80 -19.49
N GLU A 80 8.76 14.64 -18.46
CA GLU A 80 9.59 14.55 -17.26
C GLU A 80 9.16 13.39 -16.35
N PRO A 81 10.07 12.78 -15.57
CA PRO A 81 9.68 11.88 -14.50
C PRO A 81 8.78 12.58 -13.47
N TYR A 82 7.94 11.83 -12.77
CA TYR A 82 7.24 12.33 -11.58
C TYR A 82 8.14 12.27 -10.37
N ARG A 83 8.04 13.27 -9.49
CA ARG A 83 8.71 13.25 -8.19
C ARG A 83 7.81 12.57 -7.16
N ILE A 84 8.13 11.33 -6.81
CA ILE A 84 7.34 10.50 -5.90
C ILE A 84 8.26 9.97 -4.80
N ARG A 85 7.98 10.35 -3.55
CA ARG A 85 8.74 9.87 -2.39
C ARG A 85 8.01 8.76 -1.65
N PHE A 86 6.69 8.82 -1.51
CA PHE A 86 5.97 7.86 -0.68
C PHE A 86 5.41 6.68 -1.47
N TRP A 87 5.75 5.47 -1.03
CA TRP A 87 5.38 4.22 -1.68
C TRP A 87 4.73 3.26 -0.69
N GLN A 88 3.45 2.97 -0.89
CA GLN A 88 2.68 2.07 -0.05
C GLN A 88 2.69 0.64 -0.61
N LEU A 89 3.11 -0.32 0.20
CA LEU A 89 3.22 -1.72 -0.22
C LEU A 89 1.93 -2.49 0.12
N GLY A 90 1.03 -2.55 -0.86
CA GLY A 90 -0.30 -3.16 -0.72
C GLY A 90 -1.29 -2.25 0.01
N ASN A 91 -2.37 -2.85 0.51
CA ASN A 91 -3.39 -2.17 1.29
C ASN A 91 -4.08 -3.21 2.19
N GLU A 92 -4.02 -3.03 3.51
CA GLU A 92 -4.80 -3.85 4.45
C GLU A 92 -4.61 -5.37 4.26
N LEU A 93 -3.38 -5.84 4.01
CA LEU A 93 -3.09 -7.19 3.50
C LEU A 93 -3.25 -8.35 4.50
N HIS A 94 -3.97 -8.13 5.59
CA HIS A 94 -4.27 -9.12 6.62
C HIS A 94 -5.58 -9.88 6.33
N ASP A 95 -6.40 -9.47 5.36
CA ASP A 95 -7.75 -10.03 5.15
C ASP A 95 -7.92 -10.73 3.78
N PRO A 96 -8.35 -12.00 3.74
CA PRO A 96 -8.76 -12.66 2.49
C PRO A 96 -10.05 -12.02 1.89
N PRO A 97 -10.23 -12.04 0.55
CA PRO A 97 -9.40 -12.72 -0.44
C PRO A 97 -8.17 -11.91 -0.89
N GLN A 98 -7.96 -10.71 -0.34
CA GLN A 98 -6.96 -9.74 -0.81
C GLN A 98 -5.87 -9.54 0.24
N GLY A 99 -4.98 -10.52 0.41
CA GLY A 99 -3.87 -10.39 1.36
C GLY A 99 -3.19 -11.71 1.71
N PHE A 100 -2.26 -11.63 2.67
CA PHE A 100 -1.52 -12.76 3.22
C PHE A 100 -2.29 -13.51 4.32
N GLY A 101 -3.45 -12.98 4.73
CA GLY A 101 -4.33 -13.56 5.75
C GLY A 101 -3.91 -13.21 7.19
N GLY A 102 -4.88 -13.19 8.09
CA GLY A 102 -4.75 -12.64 9.45
C GLY A 102 -4.09 -13.59 10.44
N SER A 103 -3.04 -14.27 10.00
CA SER A 103 -2.33 -15.29 10.78
C SER A 103 -0.87 -14.93 10.99
N ALA A 104 -0.21 -15.60 11.94
CA ALA A 104 1.23 -15.47 12.13
C ALA A 104 2.04 -15.85 10.87
N GLN A 105 1.53 -16.75 10.04
CA GLN A 105 2.16 -17.08 8.75
C GLN A 105 1.96 -15.93 7.76
N GLY A 106 0.75 -15.40 7.64
CA GLY A 106 0.47 -14.26 6.77
C GLY A 106 1.29 -13.01 7.13
N ALA A 107 1.49 -12.77 8.42
CA ALA A 107 2.36 -11.71 8.91
C ALA A 107 3.84 -11.92 8.48
N ARG A 108 4.34 -13.16 8.50
CA ARG A 108 5.67 -13.52 8.00
C ARG A 108 5.77 -13.31 6.49
N ASP A 109 4.77 -13.77 5.75
CA ASP A 109 4.77 -13.68 4.28
C ASP A 109 4.71 -12.22 3.83
N TYR A 110 3.94 -11.37 4.53
CA TYR A 110 3.94 -9.94 4.26
C TYR A 110 5.30 -9.30 4.57
N ALA A 111 5.92 -9.64 5.70
CA ALA A 111 7.27 -9.16 6.03
C ALA A 111 8.29 -9.55 4.94
N ALA A 112 8.25 -10.80 4.47
CA ALA A 112 9.10 -11.27 3.38
C ALA A 112 8.86 -10.51 2.06
N ALA A 113 7.61 -10.18 1.73
CA ALA A 113 7.30 -9.36 0.56
C ALA A 113 7.88 -7.94 0.69
N VAL A 114 7.77 -7.31 1.87
CA VAL A 114 8.36 -5.99 2.14
C VAL A 114 9.89 -6.04 2.07
N GLU A 115 10.52 -7.07 2.64
CA GLU A 115 11.97 -7.28 2.59
C GLU A 115 12.50 -7.39 1.17
N ARG A 116 11.73 -8.02 0.28
CA ARG A 116 12.06 -8.15 -1.14
C ARG A 116 11.87 -6.83 -1.90
N LEU A 117 10.76 -6.13 -1.65
CA LEU A 117 10.33 -4.98 -2.44
C LEU A 117 10.94 -3.64 -1.99
N ALA A 118 11.12 -3.41 -0.69
CA ALA A 118 11.62 -2.13 -0.19
C ALA A 118 13.03 -1.79 -0.72
N PRO A 119 14.03 -2.71 -0.71
CA PRO A 119 15.33 -2.44 -1.31
C PRO A 119 15.27 -2.24 -2.82
N MET A 120 14.40 -3.00 -3.51
CA MET A 120 14.18 -2.86 -4.95
C MET A 120 13.71 -1.44 -5.30
N ILE A 121 12.68 -0.96 -4.62
CA ILE A 121 12.11 0.38 -4.84
C ILE A 121 13.13 1.45 -4.50
N ARG A 122 13.85 1.33 -3.37
CA ARG A 122 14.90 2.29 -2.99
C ARG A 122 16.08 2.31 -3.98
N GLY A 123 16.39 1.17 -4.60
CA GLY A 123 17.40 1.11 -5.67
C GLY A 123 16.99 1.89 -6.91
N MET A 124 15.69 1.95 -7.20
CA MET A 124 15.14 2.73 -8.33
C MET A 124 14.82 4.18 -7.95
N VAL A 125 14.49 4.44 -6.70
CA VAL A 125 14.09 5.75 -6.18
C VAL A 125 14.81 5.97 -4.84
N PRO A 126 16.02 6.56 -4.83
CA PRO A 126 16.82 6.72 -3.60
C PRO A 126 16.14 7.51 -2.48
N GLU A 127 15.24 8.45 -2.82
CA GLU A 127 14.44 9.22 -1.85
C GLU A 127 13.16 8.48 -1.38
N ALA A 128 12.97 7.21 -1.75
CA ALA A 128 11.74 6.49 -1.43
C ALA A 128 11.57 6.28 0.08
N ARG A 129 10.38 6.68 0.54
CA ARG A 129 9.78 6.43 1.85
C ARG A 129 8.81 5.28 1.73
N ILE A 130 9.11 4.18 2.42
CA ILE A 130 8.31 2.96 2.37
C ILE A 130 7.23 3.02 3.45
N VAL A 131 5.98 2.87 3.02
CA VAL A 131 4.79 2.87 3.85
C VAL A 131 4.17 1.47 3.87
N VAL A 132 3.89 0.94 5.06
CA VAL A 132 3.22 -0.35 5.24
C VAL A 132 1.84 -0.15 5.87
N PRO A 133 0.75 -0.38 5.13
CA PRO A 133 -0.60 -0.11 5.61
C PRO A 133 -1.19 -1.29 6.38
N LEU A 134 -1.72 -0.96 7.54
CA LEU A 134 -2.45 -1.83 8.45
C LEU A 134 -3.83 -1.20 8.71
N ILE A 135 -4.83 -2.00 9.01
CA ILE A 135 -6.14 -1.52 9.46
C ILE A 135 -6.45 -2.12 10.81
N ASN A 136 -7.29 -1.45 11.59
CA ASN A 136 -7.90 -2.04 12.77
C ASN A 136 -8.93 -3.18 12.45
N ILE A 137 -8.64 -4.37 12.97
CA ILE A 137 -9.36 -5.66 12.87
C ILE A 137 -10.15 -5.92 14.16
N GLU A 138 -10.00 -5.09 15.21
CA GLU A 138 -10.64 -5.30 16.51
C GLU A 138 -12.17 -5.34 16.43
N ARG A 139 -12.76 -4.90 15.32
CA ARG A 139 -14.09 -5.35 14.92
C ARG A 139 -14.05 -5.89 13.50
N PRO A 140 -14.78 -6.97 13.21
CA PRO A 140 -15.02 -7.33 11.82
C PRO A 140 -15.58 -6.10 11.10
N ARG A 141 -15.13 -5.87 9.86
CA ARG A 141 -15.87 -5.04 8.90
C ARG A 141 -17.36 -5.32 9.07
N SER A 142 -18.21 -4.30 9.02
CA SER A 142 -19.67 -4.47 9.07
C SER A 142 -20.09 -5.67 8.19
N GLY A 143 -20.39 -6.82 8.80
CA GLY A 143 -20.78 -8.05 8.11
C GLY A 143 -19.77 -9.21 8.07
N MET A 144 -18.54 -9.09 8.59
CA MET A 144 -17.62 -10.24 8.70
C MET A 144 -17.81 -11.00 10.03
N ALA A 145 -17.80 -12.33 9.99
CA ALA A 145 -17.74 -13.13 11.21
C ALA A 145 -16.31 -13.07 11.77
N ARG A 146 -16.16 -13.24 13.10
CA ARG A 146 -14.85 -13.61 13.65
C ARG A 146 -14.40 -14.89 12.93
N PRO A 147 -13.17 -14.97 12.40
CA PRO A 147 -12.72 -16.19 11.77
C PRO A 147 -12.74 -17.34 12.79
N GLU A 148 -13.62 -18.33 12.55
CA GLU A 148 -13.68 -19.52 13.39
C GLU A 148 -12.38 -20.31 13.26
N ALA A 149 -11.84 -20.76 14.39
CA ALA A 149 -10.66 -21.62 14.38
C ALA A 149 -10.98 -22.92 13.62
N ALA A 150 -10.24 -23.19 12.55
CA ALA A 150 -10.41 -24.44 11.80
C ALA A 150 -9.93 -25.63 12.66
N PRO A 151 -10.72 -26.72 12.79
CA PRO A 151 -10.35 -27.87 13.61
C PRO A 151 -8.97 -28.43 13.22
N GLY A 152 -8.09 -28.61 14.20
CA GLY A 152 -6.75 -29.18 14.00
C GLY A 152 -5.69 -28.23 13.46
N LYS A 153 -6.03 -26.96 13.19
CA LYS A 153 -5.03 -25.91 12.96
C LYS A 153 -4.70 -25.22 14.30
N PRO A 154 -3.42 -24.88 14.56
CA PRO A 154 -3.09 -24.08 15.73
C PRO A 154 -3.90 -22.78 15.71
N ASP A 155 -4.32 -22.30 16.88
CA ASP A 155 -5.03 -21.03 17.01
C ASP A 155 -4.06 -19.88 16.70
N ILE A 156 -3.91 -19.62 15.40
CA ILE A 156 -3.02 -18.60 14.84
C ILE A 156 -3.81 -17.43 14.26
N ASN A 157 -5.13 -17.41 14.46
CA ASN A 157 -5.98 -16.29 14.11
C ASN A 157 -5.68 -15.17 15.12
N LEU A 158 -4.98 -14.14 14.66
CA LEU A 158 -4.64 -13.01 15.50
C LEU A 158 -5.96 -12.34 15.91
N ALA A 159 -6.18 -12.20 17.23
CA ALA A 159 -7.43 -11.70 17.78
C ALA A 159 -7.57 -10.17 17.57
N SER A 160 -6.48 -9.48 17.25
CA SER A 160 -6.42 -8.04 17.01
C SER A 160 -5.39 -7.66 15.93
N SER A 161 -5.56 -6.47 15.34
CA SER A 161 -4.55 -5.87 14.46
C SER A 161 -3.22 -5.60 15.13
N ALA A 162 -3.24 -5.30 16.42
CA ALA A 162 -2.02 -5.08 17.19
C ALA A 162 -1.15 -6.34 17.20
N GLU A 163 -1.75 -7.53 17.30
CA GLU A 163 -1.02 -8.79 17.27
C GLU A 163 -0.47 -9.09 15.87
N PHE A 164 -1.23 -8.80 14.80
CA PHE A 164 -0.73 -8.89 13.43
C PHE A 164 0.46 -7.96 13.20
N ALA A 165 0.31 -6.69 13.58
CA ALA A 165 1.36 -5.70 13.45
C ALA A 165 2.63 -6.12 14.20
N ARG A 166 2.50 -6.58 15.44
CA ARG A 166 3.64 -7.09 16.24
C ARG A 166 4.30 -8.30 15.59
N ALA A 167 3.52 -9.26 15.11
CA ALA A 167 4.05 -10.43 14.41
C ALA A 167 4.80 -10.02 13.14
N PHE A 168 4.20 -9.17 12.30
CA PHE A 168 4.82 -8.63 11.09
C PHE A 168 6.13 -7.90 11.40
N LEU A 169 6.12 -6.95 12.34
CA LEU A 169 7.30 -6.18 12.74
C LEU A 169 8.39 -7.06 13.36
N SER A 170 8.04 -8.15 14.06
CA SER A 170 9.03 -9.10 14.62
C SER A 170 9.76 -9.91 13.55
N HIS A 171 9.18 -10.02 12.36
CA HIS A 171 9.77 -10.71 11.22
C HIS A 171 10.53 -9.78 10.29
N LEU A 172 10.08 -8.54 10.15
CA LEU A 172 10.65 -7.54 9.24
C LEU A 172 12.14 -7.25 9.53
N ARG A 173 12.98 -7.46 8.53
CA ARG A 173 14.45 -7.26 8.59
C ARG A 173 14.96 -6.07 7.79
N VAL A 174 14.09 -5.34 7.09
CA VAL A 174 14.45 -4.11 6.38
C VAL A 174 13.79 -2.90 7.04
N PRO A 175 14.43 -1.72 7.03
CA PRO A 175 13.79 -0.52 7.56
C PRO A 175 12.62 -0.10 6.67
N VAL A 176 11.51 0.26 7.30
CA VAL A 176 10.37 0.94 6.68
C VAL A 176 10.24 2.32 7.32
N ASP A 177 9.75 3.30 6.57
CA ASP A 177 9.70 4.69 7.03
C ASP A 177 8.43 4.97 7.83
N TYR A 178 7.30 4.37 7.43
CA TYR A 178 6.01 4.59 8.07
C TYR A 178 5.21 3.31 8.20
N VAL A 179 4.60 3.13 9.38
CA VAL A 179 3.42 2.29 9.54
C VAL A 179 2.20 3.19 9.35
N ASP A 180 1.41 2.87 8.34
CA ASP A 180 0.11 3.51 8.10
C ASP A 180 -0.97 2.68 8.80
N TRP A 181 -1.80 3.35 9.59
CA TRP A 181 -2.89 2.70 10.29
C TRP A 181 -4.24 3.32 9.94
N HIS A 182 -5.17 2.49 9.49
CA HIS A 182 -6.52 2.87 9.11
C HIS A 182 -7.52 2.70 10.24
N PHE A 183 -8.36 3.72 10.45
CA PHE A 183 -9.41 3.71 11.46
C PHE A 183 -10.72 4.28 10.92
N TYR A 184 -11.83 3.74 11.43
CA TYR A 184 -13.18 4.15 11.07
C TYR A 184 -14.00 4.30 12.36
N ALA A 185 -14.41 5.53 12.68
CA ALA A 185 -15.26 5.80 13.84
C ALA A 185 -16.60 5.04 13.78
N ALA A 186 -17.13 4.87 12.56
CA ALA A 186 -18.36 4.13 12.27
C ALA A 186 -18.30 2.63 12.68
N ASN A 187 -17.11 2.08 12.91
CA ASN A 187 -16.95 0.70 13.42
C ASN A 187 -17.11 0.62 14.95
N GLY A 188 -17.74 1.61 15.59
CA GLY A 188 -17.98 1.63 17.03
C GLY A 188 -16.72 1.83 17.85
N TRP A 189 -15.72 2.51 17.28
CA TRP A 189 -14.52 2.90 17.99
C TRP A 189 -14.85 3.95 19.07
N ASN A 190 -14.31 3.76 20.27
CA ASN A 190 -14.56 4.62 21.43
C ASN A 190 -13.58 5.79 21.55
N GLY A 191 -12.74 6.03 20.53
CA GLY A 191 -11.74 7.09 20.52
C GLY A 191 -10.46 6.75 21.29
N ASP A 192 -10.22 5.48 21.64
CA ASP A 192 -9.01 5.05 22.34
C ASP A 192 -8.42 3.76 21.72
N TYR A 193 -7.09 3.74 21.52
CA TYR A 193 -6.31 2.52 21.32
C TYR A 193 -5.11 2.51 22.28
N PRO A 194 -5.09 1.60 23.27
CA PRO A 194 -4.05 1.58 24.31
C PRO A 194 -2.61 1.43 23.78
N TYR A 195 -2.45 0.91 22.56
CA TYR A 195 -1.15 0.63 21.93
C TYR A 195 -0.69 1.68 20.92
N LEU A 196 -1.56 2.63 20.54
CA LEU A 196 -1.22 3.70 19.60
C LEU A 196 -0.98 5.05 20.27
N GLY A 197 -1.31 5.18 21.57
CA GLY A 197 -1.17 6.42 22.32
C GLY A 197 -2.06 7.52 21.74
N THR A 198 -3.36 7.24 21.62
CA THR A 198 -4.34 8.18 21.05
C THR A 198 -4.58 9.36 22.01
N ASP A 199 -4.39 10.58 21.52
CA ASP A 199 -4.71 11.85 22.20
C ASP A 199 -6.14 12.37 21.85
N ASP A 200 -6.54 13.54 22.33
CA ASP A 200 -7.87 14.10 22.09
C ASP A 200 -8.16 14.45 20.62
N GLU A 201 -7.14 14.66 19.76
CA GLU A 201 -7.36 14.98 18.33
C GLU A 201 -8.07 13.84 17.60
N TRP A 202 -7.82 12.60 18.04
CA TRP A 202 -8.40 11.37 17.51
C TRP A 202 -9.93 11.30 17.61
N ARG A 203 -10.51 11.95 18.63
CA ARG A 203 -11.96 11.91 18.90
C ARG A 203 -12.77 12.71 17.87
N HIS A 204 -12.12 13.58 17.10
CA HIS A 204 -12.75 14.47 16.14
C HIS A 204 -12.77 13.93 14.70
N TYR A 205 -12.14 12.78 14.42
CA TYR A 205 -12.20 12.14 13.10
C TYR A 205 -13.50 11.34 12.94
N TYR A 206 -14.49 11.95 12.27
CA TYR A 206 -15.86 11.43 12.19
C TYR A 206 -16.11 10.37 11.11
N THR A 207 -15.24 10.18 10.12
CA THR A 207 -15.57 9.37 8.92
C THR A 207 -14.47 8.41 8.47
N TRP A 208 -13.22 8.88 8.35
CA TRP A 208 -12.07 8.10 7.92
C TRP A 208 -10.78 8.83 8.30
N GLY A 209 -9.73 8.09 8.67
CA GLY A 209 -8.42 8.66 8.95
C GLY A 209 -7.30 7.63 8.83
N THR A 210 -6.21 8.06 8.22
CA THR A 210 -4.90 7.38 8.19
C THR A 210 -3.96 8.18 9.07
N LYS A 211 -3.24 7.52 9.98
CA LYS A 211 -2.12 8.16 10.70
C LYS A 211 -0.82 7.48 10.31
N PHE A 212 0.13 8.30 9.87
CA PHE A 212 1.51 7.89 9.69
C PHE A 212 2.26 8.04 11.01
N ARG A 213 2.90 6.97 11.46
CA ARG A 213 3.91 7.05 12.51
C ARG A 213 5.27 6.82 11.88
N GLU A 214 6.14 7.82 12.00
CA GLU A 214 7.55 7.70 11.62
C GLU A 214 8.20 6.64 12.52
N CYS A 215 8.91 5.70 11.90
CA CYS A 215 9.54 4.55 12.56
C CYS A 215 10.91 4.87 13.14
#